data_AF-U1PNH0-F1
#
_entry.id   AF-U1PNH0-F1
#
_cell.length_a   1.000
_cell.length_b   1.000
_cell.length_c   1.000
_cell.angle_alpha   90.00
_cell.angle_beta   90.00
_cell.angle_gamma   90.00
#
_symmetry.space_group_name_H-M   'P 1'
#
loop_
_entity.id
_entity.type
_entity.pdbx_description
1 polymer ?
#
loop_
_entity_poly.entity_id
_entity_poly.type
_entity_poly.pdbx_seq_one_letter_code
_entity_poly.pdbx_strand_id
1 'polypeptide(L)'
;MRVSVPTDLAEKLIEANLAKPANTKYRASISEWILEGMSTSSSVITLLQAPQTLSMFAQYIKDRFNKNKSKNYIKIKISEPGRKSEFIVYSHENLETIMEKIKPFLG
;
A
#
# COMPACT_ATOMS: atom_id res chain seq x y z
N MET A 1 -11.95 -4.06 -3.26
CA MET A 1 -11.11 -3.40 -4.31
C MET A 1 -9.94 -4.30 -4.69
N ARG A 2 -9.46 -4.28 -5.95
CA ARG A 2 -8.22 -4.96 -6.35
C ARG A 2 -7.05 -3.99 -6.34
N VAL A 3 -5.97 -4.37 -5.66
CA VAL A 3 -4.76 -3.54 -5.54
C VAL A 3 -3.52 -4.34 -5.91
N SER A 4 -2.57 -3.70 -6.58
CA SER A 4 -1.21 -4.21 -6.75
C SER A 4 -0.33 -3.51 -5.73
N VAL A 5 0.26 -4.28 -4.81
CA VAL A 5 1.08 -3.77 -3.70
C VAL A 5 2.37 -4.59 -3.61
N PRO A 6 3.40 -4.13 -2.86
CA PRO A 6 4.57 -4.96 -2.60
C PRO A 6 4.19 -6.35 -2.08
N THR A 7 4.86 -7.39 -2.57
CA THR A 7 4.49 -8.79 -2.31
C THR A 7 4.47 -9.13 -0.83
N ASP A 8 5.41 -8.61 -0.04
CA ASP A 8 5.45 -8.86 1.40
C ASP A 8 4.33 -8.15 2.17
N LEU A 9 3.81 -7.03 1.66
CA LEU A 9 2.56 -6.45 2.17
C LEU A 9 1.35 -7.31 1.77
N ALA A 10 1.33 -7.83 0.54
CA ALA A 10 0.25 -8.70 0.08
C ALA A 10 0.12 -9.97 0.91
N GLU A 11 1.24 -10.64 1.20
CA GLU A 11 1.31 -11.83 2.06
C GLU A 11 0.77 -11.55 3.46
N LYS A 12 1.26 -10.49 4.11
CA LYS A 12 0.79 -10.06 5.44
C LYS A 12 -0.72 -9.79 5.48
N LEU A 13 -1.28 -9.17 4.43
CA LEU A 13 -2.71 -8.89 4.35
C LEU A 13 -3.54 -10.17 4.15
N ILE A 14 -3.02 -11.16 3.42
CA ILE A 14 -3.68 -12.46 3.25
C ILE A 14 -3.63 -13.26 4.55
N GLU A 15 -2.47 -13.33 5.20
CA GLU A 15 -2.28 -14.00 6.50
C GLU A 15 -3.22 -13.44 7.58
N ALA A 16 -3.43 -12.11 7.57
CA ALA A 16 -4.36 -11.44 8.47
C ALA A 16 -5.85 -11.57 8.07
N ASN A 17 -6.18 -12.34 7.03
CA ASN A 17 -7.54 -12.45 6.46
C ASN A 17 -8.15 -11.10 6.04
N LEU A 18 -7.33 -10.12 5.67
CA LEU A 18 -7.76 -8.80 5.19
C LEU A 18 -7.77 -8.69 3.66
N ALA A 19 -7.18 -9.68 2.99
CA ALA A 19 -7.14 -9.78 1.55
C ALA A 19 -7.20 -11.24 1.09
N LYS A 20 -7.46 -11.43 -0.20
CA LYS A 20 -7.32 -12.73 -0.87
C LYS A 20 -6.57 -12.57 -2.19
N PRO A 21 -5.90 -13.63 -2.69
CA PRO A 21 -5.29 -13.61 -4.02
C PRO A 21 -6.29 -13.18 -5.09
N ALA A 22 -5.88 -12.31 -6.01
CA ALA A 22 -6.72 -11.90 -7.14
C ALA A 22 -6.34 -12.70 -8.40
N ASN A 23 -7.35 -13.14 -9.15
CA ASN A 23 -7.13 -13.67 -10.49
C ASN A 23 -6.84 -12.50 -11.45
N THR A 24 -5.70 -12.56 -12.14
CA THR A 24 -5.08 -11.43 -12.87
C THR A 24 -5.73 -11.10 -14.22
N LYS A 25 -6.82 -11.77 -14.59
CA LYS A 25 -7.48 -11.62 -15.90
C LYS A 25 -8.05 -10.22 -16.20
N TYR A 26 -8.18 -9.33 -15.22
CA TYR A 26 -8.76 -8.00 -15.41
C TYR A 26 -7.88 -6.87 -14.83
N ARG A 27 -6.85 -6.49 -15.58
CA ARG A 27 -5.94 -5.39 -15.22
C ARG A 27 -6.60 -4.01 -15.18
N ALA A 28 -7.67 -3.81 -15.94
CA ALA A 28 -8.38 -2.53 -16.05
C ALA A 28 -9.11 -2.06 -14.77
N SER A 29 -9.00 -2.78 -13.66
CA SER A 29 -9.63 -2.46 -12.36
C SER A 29 -8.66 -2.52 -11.18
N ILE A 30 -7.35 -2.56 -11.46
CA ILE A 30 -6.30 -2.65 -10.42
C ILE A 30 -5.82 -1.25 -10.07
N SER A 31 -5.84 -0.92 -8.79
CA SER A 31 -5.14 0.25 -8.24
C SER A 31 -3.71 -0.17 -7.92
N GLU A 32 -2.73 0.36 -8.66
CA GLU A 32 -1.31 0.03 -8.49
C GLU A 32 -0.64 0.99 -7.52
N TRP A 33 -0.05 0.45 -6.46
CA TRP A 33 0.65 1.21 -5.42
C TRP A 33 2.15 0.99 -5.53
N ILE A 34 2.86 2.06 -5.86
CA ILE A 34 4.30 2.06 -6.11
C ILE A 34 4.97 2.91 -5.04
N LEU A 35 5.82 2.30 -4.22
CA LEU A 35 6.68 2.99 -3.26
C LEU A 35 8.01 3.32 -3.94
N GLU A 36 8.29 4.61 -4.15
CA GLU A 36 9.46 5.02 -4.93
C GLU A 36 10.78 4.66 -4.25
N GLY A 37 11.71 4.17 -5.08
CA GLY A 37 13.03 3.75 -4.63
C GLY A 37 13.02 2.46 -3.82
N MET A 38 11.97 1.65 -3.96
CA MET A 38 11.92 0.25 -3.53
C MET A 38 11.86 -0.65 -4.76
N SER A 39 12.91 -1.46 -4.96
CA SER A 39 12.87 -2.56 -5.92
C SER A 39 12.21 -3.77 -5.25
N THR A 40 10.88 -3.78 -5.23
CA THR A 40 10.09 -4.89 -4.67
C THR A 40 9.16 -5.43 -5.73
N SER A 41 9.09 -6.76 -5.85
CA SER A 41 8.05 -7.42 -6.63
C SER A 41 6.67 -7.01 -6.10
N SER A 42 5.70 -6.88 -6.99
CA SER A 42 4.32 -6.59 -6.62
C SER A 42 3.41 -7.79 -6.84
N SER A 43 2.39 -7.90 -6.01
CA SER A 43 1.35 -8.93 -6.08
C SER A 43 -0.03 -8.29 -6.11
N VAL A 44 -0.94 -8.87 -6.90
CA VAL A 44 -2.31 -8.40 -7.01
C VAL A 44 -3.20 -9.14 -6.04
N ILE A 45 -3.88 -8.41 -5.17
CA ILE A 45 -4.79 -8.93 -4.16
C ILE A 45 -6.15 -8.24 -4.24
N THR A 46 -7.18 -8.91 -3.74
CA THR A 46 -8.50 -8.30 -3.49
C THR A 46 -8.60 -7.98 -2.01
N LEU A 47 -8.67 -6.69 -1.66
CA LEU A 47 -8.93 -6.24 -0.30
C LEU A 47 -10.38 -6.53 0.09
N LEU A 48 -10.57 -7.07 1.29
CA LEU A 48 -11.87 -7.44 1.85
C LEU A 48 -12.57 -6.29 2.60
N GLN A 49 -12.06 -5.05 2.47
CA GLN A 49 -12.53 -3.81 3.11
C GLN A 49 -12.78 -3.96 4.63
N ALA A 50 -11.67 -3.95 5.38
CA ALA A 50 -11.68 -3.93 6.83
C ALA A 50 -10.97 -2.66 7.35
N PRO A 51 -11.41 -2.05 8.47
CA PRO A 51 -10.70 -0.91 9.07
C PRO A 51 -9.22 -1.19 9.34
N GLN A 52 -8.89 -2.45 9.63
CA GLN A 52 -7.54 -2.94 9.90
C GLN A 52 -6.61 -2.90 8.67
N THR A 53 -7.15 -2.81 7.45
CA THR A 53 -6.33 -2.67 6.24
C THR A 53 -5.50 -1.37 6.29
N LEU A 54 -6.08 -0.28 6.78
CA LEU A 54 -5.39 1.02 6.88
C LEU A 54 -4.19 0.94 7.83
N SER A 55 -4.38 0.33 9.00
CA SER A 55 -3.31 0.21 10.00
C SER A 55 -2.19 -0.71 9.50
N MET A 56 -2.49 -1.79 8.78
CA MET A 56 -1.46 -2.65 8.20
C MET A 56 -0.64 -1.94 7.11
N PHE A 57 -1.27 -1.15 6.24
CA PHE A 57 -0.52 -0.34 5.27
C PHE A 57 0.36 0.71 5.95
N ALA A 58 -0.19 1.42 6.95
CA ALA A 58 0.56 2.44 7.68
C ALA A 58 1.76 1.84 8.44
N GLN A 59 1.53 0.72 9.13
CA GLN A 59 2.59 0.00 9.82
C GLN A 59 3.66 -0.50 8.86
N TYR A 60 3.25 -1.04 7.71
CA TYR A 60 4.18 -1.47 6.68
C TYR A 60 5.09 -0.32 6.20
N ILE A 61 4.54 0.86 5.93
CA ILE A 61 5.34 2.05 5.56
C ILE A 61 6.30 2.44 6.69
N LYS A 62 5.84 2.39 7.94
CA LYS A 62 6.68 2.70 9.11
C LYS A 62 7.83 1.70 9.28
N ASP A 63 7.56 0.41 9.14
CA ASP A 63 8.57 -0.66 9.17
C ASP A 63 9.61 -0.46 8.07
N ARG A 64 9.20 0.05 6.90
CA ARG A 64 10.12 0.35 5.79
C ARG A 64 11.07 1.49 6.12
N PHE A 65 10.62 2.55 6.79
CA PHE A 65 11.53 3.60 7.29
C PHE A 65 12.56 3.03 8.25
N ASN A 66 12.14 2.18 9.19
CA ASN A 66 13.04 1.58 10.16
C ASN A 66 14.12 0.71 9.51
N LYS A 67 13.76 0.01 8.42
CA LYS A 67 14.69 -0.80 7.62
C LYS A 67 15.60 0.06 6.73
N ASN A 68 15.14 1.22 6.26
CA ASN A 68 15.87 2.06 5.31
C ASN A 68 16.13 3.46 5.88
N LYS A 69 17.01 3.52 6.90
CA LYS A 69 17.34 4.73 7.68
C LYS A 69 17.95 5.89 6.88
N SER A 70 18.26 5.69 5.60
CA SER A 70 18.90 6.68 4.74
C SER A 70 17.93 7.72 4.16
N LYS A 71 16.61 7.45 4.18
CA LYS A 71 15.61 8.33 3.59
C LYS A 71 14.69 8.94 4.65
N ASN A 72 14.55 10.27 4.59
CA ASN A 72 13.62 11.02 5.46
C ASN A 72 12.17 10.97 4.95
N TYR A 73 11.92 10.46 3.75
CA TYR A 73 10.60 10.33 3.18
C TYR A 73 10.46 9.11 2.25
N ILE A 74 9.22 8.65 2.07
CA ILE A 74 8.81 7.68 1.05
C ILE A 74 7.73 8.35 0.21
N LYS A 75 7.95 8.40 -1.10
CA LYS A 75 6.92 8.83 -2.05
C LYS A 75 6.11 7.63 -2.49
N ILE A 76 4.79 7.74 -2.41
CA ILE A 76 3.84 6.70 -2.79
C ILE A 76 3.07 7.21 -3.99
N LYS A 77 3.16 6.48 -5.10
CA LYS A 77 2.42 6.73 -6.33
C LYS A 77 1.30 5.71 -6.44
N ILE A 78 0.11 6.18 -6.75
CA ILE A 78 -1.08 5.36 -6.95
C ILE A 78 -1.56 5.58 -8.38
N SER A 79 -1.61 4.49 -9.15
CA SER A 79 -2.11 4.48 -10.52
C SER A 79 -3.40 3.71 -10.60
N GLU A 80 -4.49 4.41 -10.87
CA GLU A 80 -5.83 3.86 -11.05
C GLU A 80 -6.27 4.05 -12.51
N PRO A 81 -7.28 3.29 -12.99
CA PRO A 81 -7.86 3.53 -14.29
C PRO A 81 -8.38 4.97 -14.41
N GLY A 82 -7.74 5.78 -15.27
CA GLY A 82 -8.14 7.17 -15.51
C GLY A 82 -7.70 8.19 -14.44
N ARG A 83 -7.03 7.76 -13.36
CA ARG A 83 -6.54 8.66 -12.30
C ARG A 83 -5.13 8.29 -11.86
N LYS A 84 -4.30 9.30 -11.67
CA LYS A 84 -2.99 9.16 -11.01
C LYS A 84 -2.98 10.05 -9.79
N SER A 85 -2.44 9.55 -8.69
CA SER A 85 -2.31 10.29 -7.44
C SER A 85 -0.99 9.97 -6.79
N GLU A 86 -0.49 10.88 -5.97
CA GLU A 86 0.73 10.68 -5.23
C GLU A 86 0.66 11.42 -3.90
N PHE A 87 1.34 10.87 -2.90
CA PHE A 87 1.55 11.53 -1.63
C PHE A 87 2.91 11.14 -1.04
N ILE A 88 3.36 11.94 -0.09
CA ILE A 88 4.63 11.75 0.60
C ILE A 88 4.33 11.43 2.05
N VAL A 89 5.01 10.41 2.58
CA VAL A 89 5.09 10.15 4.02
C VAL A 89 6.50 10.51 4.47
N TYR A 90 6.61 11.28 5.56
CA TYR A 90 7.89 11.59 6.21
C TYR A 90 8.17 10.65 7.38
N SER A 91 9.45 10.43 7.68
CA SER A 91 9.90 9.48 8.72
C SER A 91 9.39 9.80 10.13
N HIS A 92 9.18 11.08 10.44
CA HIS A 92 8.70 11.57 11.74
C HIS A 92 7.18 11.43 11.92
N GLU A 93 6.42 11.11 10.86
CA GLU A 93 4.97 10.97 10.96
C GLU A 93 4.59 9.77 11.81
N ASN A 94 3.54 9.93 12.62
CA ASN A 94 2.97 8.86 13.43
C ASN A 94 2.00 8.01 12.58
N LEU A 95 1.60 6.85 13.10
CA LEU A 95 0.73 5.90 12.38
C LEU A 95 -0.60 6.54 11.96
N GLU A 96 -1.22 7.34 12.83
CA GLU A 96 -2.49 8.00 12.56
C GLU A 96 -2.41 8.96 11.37
N THR A 97 -1.36 9.78 11.31
CA THR A 97 -1.11 10.69 10.18
C THR A 97 -0.92 9.92 8.87
N ILE A 98 -0.19 8.80 8.93
CA ILE A 98 0.02 7.94 7.76
C ILE A 98 -1.32 7.32 7.32
N MET A 99 -2.15 6.85 8.26
CA MET A 99 -3.46 6.28 7.97
C MET A 99 -4.39 7.29 7.31
N GLU A 100 -4.44 8.53 7.79
CA GLU A 100 -5.27 9.58 7.19
C GLU A 100 -4.84 9.93 5.76
N LYS A 101 -3.55 9.82 5.42
CA LYS A 101 -3.08 9.99 4.03
C LYS A 101 -3.47 8.83 3.11
N ILE A 102 -3.55 7.61 3.63
CA ILE A 102 -3.87 6.39 2.88
C ILE A 102 -5.38 6.25 2.66
N LYS A 103 -6.16 6.67 3.64
CA LYS A 103 -7.62 6.52 3.71
C LYS A 103 -8.38 6.92 2.43
N PRO A 104 -8.07 8.04 1.74
CA PRO A 104 -8.77 8.42 0.51
C PRO A 104 -8.60 7.43 -0.66
N PHE A 105 -7.65 6.51 -0.57
CA PHE A 105 -7.30 5.57 -1.64
C PHE A 105 -7.69 4.12 -1.34
N LEU A 106 -8.12 3.83 -0.11
CA LEU A 106 -8.53 2.48 0.32
C LEU A 106 -10.01 2.42 0.78
N GLY A 107 -10.68 3.57 0.89
CA GLY A 107 -12.10 3.72 1.24
C GLY A 107 -13.03 3.55 0.04
#